data_AF-A0A4P6UVK7-F1
#
_entry.id   AF-A0A4P6UVK7-F1
#
_cell.length_a   1.000
_cell.length_b   1.000
_cell.length_c   1.000
_cell.angle_alpha   90.00
_cell.angle_beta   90.00
_cell.angle_gamma   90.00
#
_symmetry.space_group_name_H-M   'P 1'
#
loop_
_entity.id
_entity.type
_entity.pdbx_description
1 polymer ?
#
loop_
_entity_poly.entity_id
_entity_poly.type
_entity_poly.pdbx_seq_one_letter_code
_entity_poly.pdbx_strand_id
1 'polypeptide(L)'
;MEKLFVRLCSWLGLFLLLLAFLSDFIGVSIFDSPFITFYTISVIGLITAFMGWILLRFNEVDSITKIIGKLGLFGNLLVVILFFPPLYHFWGTLIFGP
;
A
#
# COMPACT_ATOMS: atom_id res chain seq x y z
N MET A 1 19.10 -15.82 -4.35
CA MET A 1 18.47 -14.59 -4.89
C MET A 1 17.02 -14.44 -4.47
N GLU A 2 16.20 -15.51 -4.50
CA GLU A 2 14.78 -15.43 -4.12
C GLU A 2 14.54 -14.87 -2.71
N LYS A 3 15.26 -15.34 -1.67
CA LYS A 3 15.12 -14.80 -0.31
C LYS A 3 15.35 -13.28 -0.21
N LEU A 4 16.33 -12.75 -0.96
CA LEU A 4 16.61 -11.31 -1.00
C LEU A 4 15.45 -10.57 -1.67
N PHE A 5 14.95 -11.09 -2.80
CA PHE A 5 13.82 -10.51 -3.51
C PHE A 5 12.55 -10.48 -2.64
N VAL A 6 12.22 -11.58 -1.95
CA VAL A 6 11.08 -11.64 -1.02
C VAL A 6 11.20 -10.61 0.10
N ARG A 7 12.41 -10.47 0.66
CA ARG A 7 12.69 -9.47 1.68
C ARG A 7 12.50 -8.06 1.12
N LEU A 8 13.06 -7.77 -0.04
CA LEU A 8 12.92 -6.47 -0.71
C LEU A 8 11.44 -6.15 -0.97
N CYS A 9 10.67 -7.05 -1.57
CA CYS A 9 9.24 -6.84 -1.82
C CYS A 9 8.43 -6.59 -0.54
N SER A 10 8.71 -7.34 0.52
CA SER A 10 8.00 -7.18 1.81
C SER A 10 8.27 -5.80 2.43
N TRP A 11 9.54 -5.37 2.42
CA TRP A 11 9.93 -4.06 2.95
C TRP A 11 9.49 -2.90 2.05
N LEU A 12 9.56 -3.07 0.72
CA LEU A 12 9.07 -2.09 -0.25
C LEU A 12 7.57 -1.85 -0.10
N GLY A 13 6.79 -2.91 0.11
CA GLY A 13 5.35 -2.77 0.36
C GLY A 13 5.04 -1.86 1.55
N LEU A 14 5.75 -2.05 2.67
CA LEU A 14 5.60 -1.19 3.84
C LEU A 14 6.14 0.24 3.59
N PHE A 15 7.30 0.35 2.93
CA PHE A 15 7.88 1.65 2.60
C PHE A 15 6.94 2.49 1.72
N LEU A 16 6.33 1.88 0.70
CA LEU A 16 5.37 2.54 -0.17
C LEU A 16 4.10 2.96 0.59
N LEU A 17 3.64 2.17 1.56
CA LEU A 17 2.54 2.57 2.43
C LEU A 17 2.88 3.84 3.22
N LEU A 18 4.05 3.88 3.85
CA LEU A 18 4.51 5.06 4.58
C LEU A 18 4.71 6.26 3.65
N LEU A 19 5.24 6.02 2.45
CA LEU A 19 5.43 7.05 1.44
C LEU A 19 4.10 7.61 0.96
N ALA A 20 3.05 6.79 0.82
CA ALA A 20 1.71 7.25 0.49
C ALA A 20 1.21 8.23 1.56
N PHE A 21 1.23 7.85 2.84
CA PHE A 21 0.83 8.74 3.94
C PHE A 21 1.67 10.03 3.99
N LEU A 22 2.98 9.92 3.77
CA LEU A 22 3.86 11.08 3.74
C LEU A 22 3.55 12.00 2.55
N SER A 23 3.23 11.43 1.40
CA SER A 23 2.89 12.19 0.20
C SER A 23 1.61 13.01 0.39
N ASP A 24 0.61 12.43 1.05
CA ASP A 24 -0.63 13.12 1.40
C ASP A 24 -0.39 14.21 2.45
N PHE A 25 0.39 13.92 3.49
CA PHE A 25 0.76 14.87 4.54
C PHE A 25 1.52 16.10 4.04
N ILE A 26 2.42 15.92 3.07
CA ILE A 26 3.20 17.02 2.45
C ILE A 26 2.39 17.72 1.34
N GLY A 27 1.29 17.13 0.87
CA GLY A 27 0.47 17.66 -0.22
C GLY A 27 1.09 17.47 -1.61
N VAL A 28 1.81 16.38 -1.83
CA VAL A 28 2.40 16.05 -3.13
C VAL A 28 1.31 15.70 -4.14
N SER A 29 1.18 16.47 -5.22
CA SER A 29 0.16 16.27 -6.25
C SER A 29 0.75 15.79 -7.58
N ILE A 30 0.11 14.79 -8.16
CA ILE A 30 0.24 14.38 -9.57
C ILE A 30 -1.11 14.71 -10.22
N PHE A 31 -1.10 15.35 -11.39
CA PHE A 31 -2.32 15.83 -12.05
C PHE A 31 -3.19 16.72 -11.14
N ASP A 32 -2.54 17.60 -10.36
CA ASP A 32 -3.19 18.52 -9.41
C ASP A 32 -4.07 17.85 -8.34
N SER A 33 -3.89 16.54 -8.10
CA SER A 33 -4.67 15.80 -7.11
C SER A 33 -3.76 15.02 -6.15
N PRO A 34 -3.66 15.44 -4.87
CA PRO A 34 -2.96 14.67 -3.83
C PRO A 34 -3.54 13.27 -3.65
N PHE A 35 -4.87 13.14 -3.81
CA PHE A 35 -5.57 11.86 -3.76
C PHE A 35 -5.06 10.88 -4.82
N ILE A 36 -4.85 11.33 -6.07
CA ILE A 36 -4.31 10.46 -7.13
C ILE A 36 -2.91 9.98 -6.76
N THR A 37 -2.05 10.87 -6.24
CA THR A 37 -0.71 10.51 -5.77
C THR A 37 -0.76 9.44 -4.68
N PHE A 38 -1.50 9.71 -3.61
CA PHE A 38 -1.67 8.82 -2.45
C PHE A 38 -2.17 7.44 -2.90
N TYR A 39 -3.28 7.43 -3.65
CA TYR A 39 -3.92 6.21 -4.09
C TYR A 39 -3.02 5.39 -5.02
N THR A 40 -2.33 6.04 -5.97
CA THR A 40 -1.43 5.35 -6.91
C THR A 40 -0.25 4.71 -6.19
N ILE A 41 0.37 5.41 -5.23
CA ILE A 41 1.47 4.86 -4.43
C ILE A 41 0.98 3.64 -3.64
N SER A 42 -0.22 3.70 -3.04
CA SER A 42 -0.79 2.56 -2.31
C SER A 42 -1.16 1.38 -3.22
N VAL A 43 -1.62 1.61 -4.46
CA VAL A 43 -1.84 0.53 -5.43
C VAL A 43 -0.54 -0.17 -5.80
N ILE A 44 0.54 0.59 -6.07
CA ILE A 44 1.86 0.03 -6.36
C ILE A 44 2.41 -0.72 -5.13
N GLY A 45 2.22 -0.15 -3.94
CA GLY A 45 2.55 -0.76 -2.65
C GLY A 45 1.83 -2.10 -2.46
N LEU A 46 0.53 -2.16 -2.78
CA LEU A 46 -0.27 -3.37 -2.70
C LEU A 46 0.25 -4.47 -3.63
N ILE A 47 0.50 -4.15 -4.90
CA ILE A 47 1.04 -5.12 -5.88
C ILE A 47 2.39 -5.67 -5.39
N THR A 48 3.27 -4.79 -4.93
CA THR A 48 4.61 -5.16 -4.46
C THR A 48 4.55 -6.03 -3.21
N ALA A 49 3.70 -5.67 -2.23
CA ALA A 49 3.50 -6.45 -1.02
C ALA A 49 2.84 -7.81 -1.30
N PHE A 50 1.93 -7.88 -2.26
CA PHE A 50 1.25 -9.10 -2.67
C PHE A 50 2.22 -10.10 -3.33
N MET A 51 3.11 -9.61 -4.19
CA MET A 51 4.21 -10.44 -4.73
C MET A 51 5.10 -11.00 -3.62
N GLY A 52 5.49 -10.16 -2.65
CA GLY A 52 6.23 -10.61 -1.48
C GLY A 52 5.49 -11.69 -0.69
N TRP A 53 4.19 -11.51 -0.45
CA TRP A 53 3.36 -12.44 0.31
C TRP A 53 3.17 -13.80 -0.36
N ILE A 54 2.98 -13.84 -1.69
CA ILE A 54 2.90 -15.10 -2.43
C ILE A 54 4.22 -15.88 -2.27
N LEU A 55 5.35 -15.20 -2.43
CA LEU A 55 6.67 -15.82 -2.42
C LEU A 55 7.15 -16.22 -1.02
N LEU A 56 6.61 -15.61 0.05
CA LEU A 56 6.84 -16.00 1.44
C LEU A 56 6.42 -17.46 1.73
N ARG A 57 5.49 -18.04 0.97
CA ARG A 57 5.09 -19.45 1.15
C ARG A 57 6.18 -20.44 0.72
N PHE A 58 7.03 -20.03 -0.20
CA PHE A 58 8.06 -20.88 -0.79
C PHE A 58 9.45 -20.59 -0.23
N ASN A 59 9.62 -19.48 0.49
CA ASN A 59 10.91 -18.99 0.98
C ASN A 59 10.90 -18.78 2.49
N GLU A 60 11.78 -19.49 3.20
CA GLU A 60 12.05 -19.20 4.61
C GLU A 60 12.81 -17.88 4.75
N VAL A 61 12.15 -16.91 5.37
CA VAL A 61 12.70 -15.63 5.81
C VAL A 61 12.43 -15.41 7.30
N ASP A 62 13.14 -14.44 7.89
CA ASP A 62 13.00 -14.08 9.29
C ASP A 62 11.58 -13.60 9.65
N SER A 63 11.22 -13.80 10.93
CA SER A 63 9.90 -13.47 11.46
C SER A 63 9.55 -11.98 11.29
N ILE A 64 10.55 -11.09 11.38
CA ILE A 64 10.35 -9.64 11.21
C ILE A 64 9.89 -9.34 9.78
N THR A 65 10.56 -9.89 8.77
CA THR A 65 10.19 -9.74 7.36
C THR A 65 8.78 -10.27 7.08
N LYS A 66 8.36 -11.37 7.74
CA LYS A 66 6.99 -11.88 7.62
C LYS A 66 5.95 -10.91 8.19
N ILE A 67 6.23 -10.31 9.35
CA ILE A 67 5.35 -9.32 9.99
C ILE A 67 5.25 -8.06 9.11
N ILE A 68 6.39 -7.56 8.65
CA ILE A 68 6.48 -6.37 7.80
C ILE A 68 5.74 -6.58 6.47
N GLY A 69 5.92 -7.74 5.84
CA GLY A 69 5.19 -8.08 4.61
C GLY A 69 3.68 -8.10 4.83
N LYS A 70 3.19 -8.60 5.97
CA LYS A 70 1.76 -8.55 6.31
C LYS A 70 1.27 -7.13 6.56
N LEU A 71 2.01 -6.32 7.31
CA LEU A 71 1.65 -4.92 7.57
C LEU A 71 1.58 -4.11 6.27
N GLY A 72 2.58 -4.25 5.39
CA GLY A 72 2.59 -3.62 4.08
C GLY A 72 1.41 -4.10 3.21
N LEU A 73 1.12 -5.40 3.19
CA LEU A 73 0.02 -5.96 2.41
C LEU A 73 -1.34 -5.44 2.89
N PHE A 74 -1.66 -5.65 4.17
CA PHE A 74 -2.97 -5.29 4.71
C PHE A 74 -3.16 -3.78 4.80
N GLY A 75 -2.11 -3.02 5.10
CA GLY A 75 -2.18 -1.56 5.12
C GLY A 75 -2.48 -0.98 3.75
N ASN A 76 -1.74 -1.39 2.71
CA ASN A 76 -2.03 -0.93 1.34
C ASN A 76 -3.39 -1.44 0.85
N LEU A 77 -3.79 -2.66 1.20
CA LEU A 77 -5.11 -3.20 0.83
C LEU A 77 -6.24 -2.37 1.45
N LEU A 78 -6.13 -2.04 2.73
CA LEU A 78 -7.10 -1.21 3.44
C LEU A 78 -7.22 0.17 2.79
N VAL A 79 -6.10 0.80 2.45
CA VAL A 79 -6.11 2.08 1.72
C VAL A 79 -6.80 1.92 0.37
N VAL A 80 -6.40 0.94 -0.44
CA VAL A 80 -6.97 0.75 -1.77
C VAL A 80 -8.48 0.48 -1.72
N ILE A 81 -8.99 -0.27 -0.72
CA ILE A 81 -10.42 -0.53 -0.58
C ILE A 81 -11.18 0.73 -0.14
N LEU A 82 -10.72 1.40 0.94
CA LEU A 82 -11.44 2.55 1.50
C LEU A 82 -11.42 3.76 0.57
N PHE A 83 -10.31 3.95 -0.14
CA PHE A 83 -10.10 5.07 -1.05
C PHE A 83 -10.30 4.66 -2.51
N PHE A 84 -10.90 3.50 -2.79
CA PHE A 84 -11.29 3.13 -4.15
C PHE A 84 -12.26 4.19 -4.68
N PRO A 85 -12.04 4.84 -5.83
CA PRO A 85 -12.79 6.05 -6.20
C PRO A 85 -14.32 5.93 -6.14
N PRO A 86 -14.94 4.83 -6.59
CA PRO A 86 -16.38 4.60 -6.38
C PRO A 86 -16.78 4.50 -4.90
N LEU A 87 -16.05 3.75 -4.09
CA LEU A 87 -16.33 3.60 -2.66
C LEU A 87 -16.07 4.89 -1.90
N TYR A 88 -15.01 5.62 -2.26
CA TYR A 88 -14.68 6.93 -1.72
C TYR A 88 -15.78 7.94 -2.01
N HIS A 89 -16.39 7.91 -3.21
CA HIS A 89 -17.55 8.74 -3.50
C HIS A 89 -18.72 8.38 -2.58
N PHE A 90 -19.07 7.09 -2.43
CA PHE A 90 -20.16 6.69 -1.52
C PHE A 90 -19.95 7.11 -0.07
N TRP A 91 -18.79 6.81 0.53
CA TRP A 91 -18.51 7.20 1.91
C TRP A 91 -18.28 8.70 2.07
N GLY A 92 -17.67 9.35 1.09
CA GLY A 92 -17.48 10.80 1.05
C GLY A 92 -18.83 11.54 1.07
N THR A 93 -19.77 11.12 0.25
CA THR A 93 -21.12 11.70 0.23
C THR A 93 -21.91 11.35 1.50
N LEU A 94 -21.72 10.15 2.07
CA LEU A 94 -22.36 9.75 3.33
C LEU A 94 -21.85 10.54 4.55
N ILE A 95 -20.55 10.84 4.59
CA ILE A 95 -19.90 11.48 5.74
C ILE A 95 -19.97 13.01 5.64
N PHE A 96 -19.79 13.58 4.44
CA PHE A 96 -19.65 15.02 4.24
C PHE A 96 -20.87 15.67 3.56
N GLY A 97 -21.88 14.88 3.17
CA GLY A 97 -23.04 15.35 2.44
C GLY A 97 -22.78 15.51 0.93
N PRO A 98 -23.83 15.79 0.13
CA PRO A 98 -23.68 16.15 -1.28
C PRO A 98 -22.97 17.49 -1.50
#